data_AF-A0A0Q7X7M9-F1
#
_entry.id   AF-A0A0Q7X7M9-F1
#
_cell.length_a   1.000
_cell.length_b   1.000
_cell.length_c   1.000
_cell.angle_alpha   90.00
_cell.angle_beta   90.00
_cell.angle_gamma   90.00
#
_symmetry.space_group_name_H-M   'P 1'
#
loop_
_entity.id
_entity.type
_entity.pdbx_description
1 polymer ?
#
loop_
_entity_poly.entity_id
_entity_poly.type
_entity_poly.pdbx_seq_one_letter_code
_entity_poly.pdbx_strand_id
1 'polypeptide(L)'
;MNTRVTLEVSLPTLHALLDYHAEQATSLTLADLADMAIREWLQRQRAADRPLDPKRLFWKTVFLPDGTRLRICSRAGPYYAEVVCGELVYEGHAVSPNQFVTASLGNVGNAWKVIYVQLPGDSDWTPALRLRHAAMAHAFRTAKRKAERTAPPADPAPV
;
A
#
# COMPACT_ATOMS: atom_id res chain seq x y z
N MET A 1 -0.69 21.75 18.14
CA MET A 1 -1.37 23.08 18.13
C MET A 1 -2.63 22.92 17.30
N ASN A 2 -3.83 23.06 17.88
CA ASN A 2 -5.08 22.98 17.12
C ASN A 2 -5.36 24.34 16.48
N THR A 3 -5.02 24.48 15.20
CA THR A 3 -5.38 25.67 14.42
C THR A 3 -6.89 25.64 14.17
N ARG A 4 -7.63 26.60 14.75
CA ARG A 4 -9.05 26.79 14.41
C ARG A 4 -9.14 27.54 13.10
N VAL A 5 -9.91 27.01 12.16
CA VAL A 5 -10.16 27.57 10.83
C VAL A 5 -11.66 27.70 10.66
N THR A 6 -12.12 28.83 10.13
CA THR A 6 -13.54 29.07 9.78
C THR A 6 -13.75 28.78 8.31
N LEU A 7 -14.85 28.07 7.99
CA LEU A 7 -15.20 27.70 6.63
C LEU A 7 -16.67 28.10 6.38
N GLU A 8 -16.91 28.78 5.27
CA GLU A 8 -18.27 29.14 4.86
C GLU A 8 -19.00 27.89 4.37
N VAL A 9 -20.19 27.64 4.90
CA VAL A 9 -21.07 26.54 4.49
C VAL A 9 -22.44 27.10 4.14
N SER A 10 -23.16 26.41 3.26
CA SER A 10 -24.52 26.83 2.91
C SER A 10 -25.45 26.71 4.13
N LEU A 11 -26.39 27.66 4.27
CA LEU A 11 -27.38 27.66 5.34
C LEU A 11 -28.18 26.32 5.42
N PRO A 12 -28.63 25.71 4.30
CA PRO A 12 -29.28 24.40 4.34
C PRO A 12 -28.40 23.28 4.93
N THR A 13 -27.10 23.28 4.61
CA THR A 13 -26.16 22.29 5.14
C THR A 13 -25.96 22.45 6.64
N LEU A 14 -25.87 23.69 7.12
CA LEU A 14 -25.75 23.99 8.54
C LEU A 14 -27.01 23.55 9.31
N HIS A 15 -28.21 23.84 8.78
CA HIS A 15 -29.46 23.37 9.39
C HIS A 15 -29.53 21.84 9.45
N ALA A 16 -29.21 21.14 8.36
CA ALA A 16 -29.20 19.68 8.37
C ALA A 16 -28.22 19.09 9.40
N LEU A 17 -27.07 19.72 9.60
CA LEU A 17 -26.09 19.31 10.61
C LEU A 17 -26.62 19.55 12.05
N LEU A 18 -27.32 20.67 12.27
CA LEU A 18 -27.93 21.01 13.56
C LEU A 18 -29.11 20.09 13.89
N ASP A 19 -29.97 19.80 12.92
CA ASP A 19 -31.09 18.87 13.07
C ASP A 19 -30.56 17.47 13.40
N TYR A 20 -29.55 17.00 12.67
CA TYR A 20 -28.89 15.72 12.96
C TYR A 20 -28.25 15.68 14.36
N HIS A 21 -27.65 16.79 14.81
CA HIS A 21 -27.09 16.89 16.16
C HIS A 21 -28.17 16.86 17.24
N ALA A 22 -29.32 17.50 16.99
CA ALA A 22 -30.44 17.53 17.91
C ALA A 22 -31.16 16.17 18.02
N GLU A 23 -31.22 15.41 16.92
CA GLU A 23 -31.83 14.08 16.88
C GLU A 23 -30.95 13.00 17.54
N GLN A 24 -29.63 13.17 17.49
CA GLN A 24 -28.69 12.20 18.04
C GLN A 24 -28.40 12.54 19.52
N ALA A 25 -28.74 11.64 20.44
CA ALA A 25 -28.38 11.72 21.86
C ALA A 25 -26.87 11.44 22.09
N THR A 26 -26.01 12.22 21.44
CA THR A 26 -24.57 12.00 21.38
C THR A 26 -23.83 13.13 22.11
N SER A 27 -22.73 12.80 22.79
CA SER A 27 -21.88 13.76 23.51
C SER A 27 -20.93 14.57 22.61
N LEU A 28 -21.01 14.38 21.29
CA LEU A 28 -20.12 15.02 20.32
C LEU A 28 -20.52 16.47 20.11
N THR A 29 -19.52 17.34 19.97
CA THR A 29 -19.78 18.75 19.64
C THR A 29 -20.08 18.89 18.15
N LEU A 30 -20.74 19.98 17.76
CA LEU A 30 -21.01 20.29 16.36
C LEU A 30 -19.71 20.34 15.52
N ALA A 31 -18.61 20.80 16.11
CA ALA A 31 -17.30 20.83 15.47
C ALA A 31 -16.74 19.42 15.22
N ASP A 32 -16.94 18.49 16.15
CA ASP A 32 -16.49 17.10 15.99
C ASP A 32 -17.28 16.40 14.89
N LEU A 33 -18.60 16.63 14.83
CA LEU A 33 -19.45 16.10 13.75
C LEU A 33 -19.04 16.65 12.39
N ALA A 34 -18.77 17.96 12.30
CA ALA A 34 -18.30 18.58 11.06
C ALA A 34 -16.94 18.02 10.63
N ASP A 35 -15.98 17.91 11.56
CA ASP A 35 -14.66 17.33 11.29
C ASP A 35 -14.78 15.87 10.81
N MET A 36 -15.63 15.07 11.45
CA MET A 36 -15.90 13.69 11.07
C MET A 36 -16.53 13.61 9.67
N ALA A 37 -17.57 14.41 9.39
CA ALA A 37 -18.24 14.44 8.10
C ALA A 37 -17.27 14.84 6.96
N ILE A 38 -16.43 15.85 7.19
CA ILE A 38 -15.41 16.29 6.22
C ILE A 38 -14.37 15.20 6.00
N ARG A 39 -13.88 14.55 7.06
CA ARG A 39 -12.92 13.44 6.96
C ARG A 39 -13.48 12.28 6.17
N GLU A 40 -14.70 11.85 6.49
CA GLU A 40 -15.35 10.77 5.77
C GLU A 40 -15.59 11.12 4.31
N TRP A 41 -16.05 12.36 4.03
CA TRP A 41 -16.23 12.82 2.67
C TRP A 41 -14.90 12.82 1.91
N LEU A 42 -13.83 13.35 2.48
CA LEU A 42 -12.49 13.33 1.87
C LEU A 42 -11.96 11.91 1.66
N GLN A 43 -12.23 10.98 2.57
CA GLN A 43 -11.87 9.57 2.41
C GLN A 43 -12.65 8.92 1.27
N ARG A 44 -13.97 9.16 1.19
CA ARG A 44 -14.81 8.70 0.08
C ARG A 44 -14.34 9.28 -1.25
N GLN A 45 -14.02 10.58 -1.31
CA GLN A 45 -13.48 11.19 -2.51
C GLN A 45 -12.13 10.57 -2.88
N ARG A 46 -11.20 10.39 -1.94
CA ARG A 46 -9.92 9.70 -2.22
C ARG A 46 -10.09 8.25 -2.70
N ALA A 47 -11.16 7.59 -2.28
CA ALA A 47 -11.50 6.26 -2.76
C ALA A 47 -12.17 6.29 -4.14
N ALA A 48 -12.96 7.32 -4.45
CA ALA A 48 -13.68 7.49 -5.71
C ALA A 48 -12.82 8.08 -6.84
N ASP A 49 -11.96 9.06 -6.53
CA ASP A 49 -10.94 9.64 -7.43
C ASP A 49 -9.74 8.71 -7.64
N ARG A 50 -9.77 7.52 -7.05
CA ARG A 50 -8.76 6.49 -7.27
C ARG A 50 -8.95 5.96 -8.70
N PRO A 51 -8.01 6.21 -9.63
CA PRO A 51 -8.09 5.61 -10.95
C PRO A 51 -8.04 4.10 -10.78
N LEU A 52 -8.99 3.40 -11.40
CA LEU A 52 -9.08 1.94 -11.49
C LEU A 52 -7.96 1.32 -12.36
N ASP A 53 -6.81 1.99 -12.40
CA ASP A 53 -5.63 1.55 -13.12
C ASP A 53 -4.72 0.89 -12.08
N PRO A 54 -4.38 -0.40 -12.20
CA PRO A 54 -3.59 -1.11 -11.19
C PRO A 54 -2.19 -0.50 -11.13
N LYS A 55 -2.02 0.50 -10.27
CA LYS A 55 -0.72 1.07 -9.92
C LYS A 55 0.03 0.03 -9.11
N ARG A 56 1.26 -0.24 -9.55
CA ARG A 56 2.06 -1.39 -9.16
C ARG A 56 3.22 -0.91 -8.30
N LEU A 57 3.48 -1.57 -7.17
CA LEU A 57 4.63 -1.26 -6.34
C LEU A 57 5.83 -2.10 -6.81
N PHE A 58 6.93 -1.43 -7.18
CA PHE A 58 8.17 -2.10 -7.50
C PHE A 58 9.11 -2.11 -6.29
N TRP A 59 9.11 -3.21 -5.54
CA TRP A 59 10.01 -3.36 -4.40
C TRP A 59 11.37 -3.92 -4.84
N LYS A 60 12.24 -3.03 -5.33
CA LYS A 60 13.60 -3.29 -5.86
C LYS A 60 13.67 -4.28 -7.02
N THR A 61 13.40 -5.56 -6.76
CA THR A 61 13.45 -6.67 -7.73
C THR A 61 12.17 -7.47 -7.75
N VAL A 62 11.31 -7.30 -6.73
CA VAL A 62 10.03 -7.98 -6.62
C VAL A 62 8.94 -7.03 -7.08
N PHE A 63 8.11 -7.56 -7.97
CA PHE A 63 6.96 -6.87 -8.50
C PHE A 63 5.74 -7.19 -7.62
N LEU A 64 5.11 -6.18 -7.04
CA LEU A 64 3.93 -6.34 -6.20
C LEU A 64 2.73 -5.63 -6.86
N PRO A 65 1.71 -6.38 -7.33
CA PRO A 65 0.50 -5.78 -7.85
C PRO A 65 -0.31 -5.08 -6.74
N ASP A 66 -1.23 -4.22 -7.15
CA ASP A 66 -2.17 -3.59 -6.23
C ASP A 66 -3.06 -4.63 -5.53
N GLY A 67 -3.41 -4.38 -4.27
CA GLY A 67 -4.14 -5.33 -3.43
C GLY A 67 -3.27 -6.47 -2.87
N THR A 68 -1.95 -6.40 -3.06
CA THR A 68 -1.03 -7.32 -2.39
C THR A 68 -1.00 -7.03 -0.90
N ARG A 69 -1.24 -8.05 -0.07
CA ARG A 69 -1.19 -7.93 1.38
C ARG A 69 0.17 -8.35 1.91
N LEU A 70 0.70 -7.59 2.85
CA LEU A 70 1.95 -7.86 3.54
C LEU A 70 1.65 -8.15 5.00
N ARG A 71 2.33 -9.16 5.55
CA ARG A 71 2.21 -9.55 6.95
C ARG A 71 3.59 -9.68 7.59
N ILE A 72 3.72 -9.19 8.81
CA ILE A 72 4.86 -9.46 9.69
C ILE A 72 4.34 -10.22 10.89
N CYS A 73 4.94 -11.37 11.20
CA CYS A 73 4.65 -12.09 12.43
C CYS A 73 5.63 -11.66 13.52
N SER A 74 5.13 -10.98 14.55
CA SER A 74 5.89 -10.62 15.75
C SER A 74 5.41 -11.43 16.95
N ARG A 75 6.21 -11.39 18.03
CA ARG A 75 5.83 -11.97 19.33
C ARG A 75 4.59 -11.28 19.93
N ALA A 76 4.35 -10.03 19.57
CA ALA A 76 3.19 -9.24 19.98
C ALA A 76 1.92 -9.51 19.13
N GLY A 77 2.06 -10.18 17.99
CA GLY A 77 0.96 -10.46 17.06
C GLY A 77 1.33 -10.23 15.59
N PRO A 78 0.40 -10.54 14.66
CA PRO A 78 0.57 -10.27 13.25
C PRO A 78 0.24 -8.81 12.91
N TYR A 79 1.16 -8.13 12.23
CA TYR A 79 0.95 -6.80 11.66
C TYR A 79 0.65 -6.92 10.17
N TYR A 80 -0.29 -6.12 9.68
CA TYR A 80 -0.73 -6.15 8.29
C TYR A 80 -0.55 -4.81 7.61
N ALA A 81 -0.06 -4.85 6.38
CA ALA A 81 0.00 -3.71 5.48
C ALA A 81 -0.53 -4.13 4.11
N GLU A 82 -0.98 -3.19 3.29
CA GLU A 82 -1.53 -3.47 1.97
C GLU A 82 -0.89 -2.57 0.93
N VAL A 83 -0.60 -3.13 -0.24
CA VAL A 83 -0.16 -2.34 -1.39
C VAL A 83 -1.41 -1.73 -2.02
N VAL A 84 -1.46 -0.41 -1.97
CA VAL A 84 -2.58 0.38 -2.42
C VAL A 84 -2.07 1.51 -3.30
N CYS A 85 -2.56 1.54 -4.54
CA CYS A 85 -2.09 2.39 -5.62
C CYS A 85 -0.58 2.39 -5.83
N GLY A 86 0.08 1.24 -5.64
CA GLY A 86 1.53 1.12 -5.77
C GLY A 86 2.33 1.72 -4.62
N GLU A 87 1.69 2.06 -3.49
CA GLU A 87 2.34 2.40 -2.23
C GLU A 87 1.98 1.37 -1.16
N LEU A 88 2.88 1.13 -0.20
CA LEU A 88 2.56 0.23 0.91
C LEU A 88 1.91 1.05 2.02
N VAL A 89 0.68 0.72 2.40
CA VAL A 89 -0.09 1.43 3.43
C VAL A 89 -0.14 0.59 4.71
N TYR A 90 0.27 1.21 5.83
CA TYR A 90 0.22 0.64 7.18
C TYR A 90 -0.45 1.65 8.11
N GLU A 91 -1.49 1.22 8.85
CA GLU A 91 -2.26 2.08 9.77
C GLU A 91 -2.71 3.42 9.13
N GLY A 92 -3.12 3.38 7.86
CA GLY A 92 -3.58 4.56 7.12
C GLY A 92 -2.48 5.48 6.58
N HIS A 93 -1.20 5.15 6.79
CA HIS A 93 -0.05 5.93 6.33
C HIS A 93 0.72 5.17 5.25
N ALA A 94 1.17 5.89 4.21
CA ALA A 94 2.09 5.34 3.23
C ALA A 94 3.48 5.16 3.86
N VAL A 95 3.97 3.93 3.88
CA VAL A 95 5.25 3.54 4.48
C VAL A 95 6.10 2.78 3.48
N SER A 96 7.43 2.91 3.59
CA SER A 96 8.32 1.99 2.88
C SER A 96 8.35 0.61 3.56
N PRO A 97 8.71 -0.47 2.85
CA PRO A 97 8.83 -1.81 3.46
C PRO A 97 9.76 -1.87 4.68
N ASN A 98 10.83 -1.06 4.71
CA ASN A 98 11.70 -0.97 5.88
C ASN A 98 11.03 -0.19 7.02
N GLN A 99 10.32 0.89 6.73
CA GLN A 99 9.54 1.62 7.74
C GLN A 99 8.43 0.74 8.33
N PHE A 100 7.76 -0.08 7.51
CA PHE A 100 6.79 -1.06 7.99
C PHE A 100 7.41 -2.04 9.00
N VAL A 101 8.61 -2.54 8.72
CA VAL A 101 9.35 -3.40 9.66
C VAL A 101 9.71 -2.67 10.93
N THR A 102 10.26 -1.46 10.83
CA THR A 102 10.63 -0.66 12.00
C THR A 102 9.41 -0.31 12.85
N ALA A 103 8.30 0.05 12.22
CA ALA A 103 7.04 0.36 12.91
C ALA A 103 6.44 -0.89 13.60
N SER A 104 6.54 -2.06 12.97
CA SER A 104 5.96 -3.31 13.49
C SER A 104 6.83 -3.99 14.55
N LEU A 105 8.16 -3.99 14.37
CA LEU A 105 9.11 -4.73 15.22
C LEU A 105 9.92 -3.82 16.16
N GLY A 106 9.81 -2.50 16.03
CA GLY A 106 10.57 -1.53 16.83
C GLY A 106 12.08 -1.50 16.52
N ASN A 107 12.54 -2.24 15.51
CA ASN A 107 13.95 -2.30 15.12
C ASN A 107 14.09 -2.33 13.59
N VAL A 108 15.20 -1.78 13.09
CA VAL A 108 15.57 -1.79 11.67
C VAL A 108 16.02 -3.20 11.29
N GLY A 109 15.07 -4.02 10.85
CA GLY A 109 15.30 -5.39 10.39
C GLY A 109 15.45 -5.51 8.87
N ASN A 110 15.93 -6.68 8.41
CA ASN A 110 15.91 -7.00 6.99
C ASN A 110 14.49 -7.39 6.55
N ALA A 111 13.80 -6.45 5.93
CA ALA A 111 12.43 -6.61 5.46
C ALA A 111 12.17 -7.86 4.61
N TRP A 112 13.14 -8.35 3.85
CA TRP A 112 12.97 -9.58 3.05
C TRP A 112 12.77 -10.84 3.90
N LYS A 113 13.34 -10.88 5.11
CA LYS A 113 13.30 -12.05 5.99
C LYS A 113 12.06 -12.10 6.87
N VAL A 114 11.50 -10.93 7.20
CA VAL A 114 10.39 -10.81 8.15
C VAL A 114 9.02 -10.64 7.48
N ILE A 115 8.99 -10.13 6.24
CA ILE A 115 7.75 -9.89 5.52
C ILE A 115 7.30 -11.16 4.79
N TYR A 116 6.02 -11.48 4.97
CA TYR A 116 5.25 -12.41 4.15
C TYR A 116 4.34 -11.61 3.23
N VAL A 117 4.14 -12.11 2.02
CA VAL A 117 3.40 -11.45 0.94
C VAL A 117 2.31 -12.40 0.47
N GLN A 118 1.09 -11.90 0.38
CA GLN A 118 -0.05 -12.57 -0.23
C GLN A 118 -0.45 -11.78 -1.47
N LEU A 119 -0.33 -12.41 -2.64
CA LEU A 119 -0.72 -11.80 -3.91
C LEU A 119 -2.25 -11.77 -4.06
N PRO A 120 -2.80 -10.78 -4.79
CA PRO A 120 -4.23 -10.72 -5.06
C PRO A 120 -4.66 -11.96 -5.85
N GLY A 121 -5.61 -12.72 -5.31
CA GLY A 121 -6.09 -13.98 -5.87
C GLY A 121 -5.37 -15.23 -5.34
N ASP A 122 -4.30 -15.08 -4.56
CA ASP A 122 -3.64 -16.18 -3.87
C ASP A 122 -4.12 -16.27 -2.41
N SER A 123 -4.36 -17.49 -1.94
CA SER A 123 -4.75 -17.74 -0.54
C SER A 123 -3.53 -17.90 0.36
N ASP A 124 -2.36 -18.20 -0.21
CA ASP A 124 -1.17 -18.55 0.53
C ASP A 124 -0.24 -17.37 0.79
N TRP A 125 0.36 -17.36 1.99
CA TRP A 125 1.36 -16.38 2.40
C TRP A 125 2.75 -16.84 1.97
N THR A 126 3.36 -16.12 1.03
CA THR A 126 4.70 -16.43 0.54
C THR A 126 5.77 -15.53 1.18
N PRO A 127 6.89 -16.06 1.68
CA PRO A 127 7.98 -15.24 2.19
C PRO A 127 8.53 -14.28 1.13
N ALA A 128 8.73 -13.01 1.46
CA ALA A 128 9.24 -12.00 0.52
C ALA A 128 10.61 -12.39 -0.07
N LEU A 129 11.47 -13.04 0.73
CA LEU A 129 12.75 -13.56 0.28
C LEU A 129 12.61 -14.57 -0.87
N ARG A 130 11.58 -15.42 -0.83
CA ARG A 130 11.32 -16.42 -1.88
C ARG A 130 10.90 -15.74 -3.18
N LEU A 131 10.06 -14.71 -3.11
CA LEU A 131 9.67 -13.91 -4.27
C LEU A 131 10.90 -13.21 -4.90
N ARG A 132 11.80 -12.69 -4.07
CA ARG A 132 13.05 -12.07 -4.55
C ARG A 132 13.94 -13.06 -5.29
N HIS A 133 14.14 -14.26 -4.76
CA HIS A 133 14.93 -15.29 -5.44
C HIS A 133 14.29 -15.72 -6.76
N ALA A 134 12.96 -15.88 -6.79
CA ALA A 134 12.23 -16.21 -8.01
C ALA A 134 12.39 -15.12 -9.09
N ALA A 135 12.25 -13.84 -8.69
CA ALA A 135 12.42 -12.71 -9.60
C ALA A 135 13.85 -12.60 -10.14
N MET A 136 14.86 -12.79 -9.28
CA MET A 136 16.27 -12.81 -9.69
C MET A 136 16.58 -13.95 -10.66
N ALA A 137 16.05 -15.16 -10.39
CA ALA A 137 16.21 -16.29 -11.29
C ALA A 137 15.56 -16.04 -12.67
N HIS A 138 14.38 -15.43 -12.70
CA HIS A 138 13.71 -15.05 -13.94
C HIS A 138 14.52 -13.99 -14.72
N ALA A 139 15.03 -12.96 -14.04
CA ALA A 139 15.86 -11.94 -14.65
C ALA A 139 17.13 -12.53 -15.27
N PHE A 140 17.81 -13.44 -14.55
CA PHE A 140 19.00 -14.12 -15.05
C PHE A 140 18.72 -14.95 -16.31
N ARG A 141 17.63 -15.73 -16.34
CA ARG A 141 17.23 -16.51 -17.53
C ARG A 141 16.94 -15.61 -18.72
N THR A 142 16.23 -14.50 -18.50
CA THR A 142 15.87 -13.54 -19.55
C THR A 142 17.11 -12.87 -20.12
N ALA A 143 18.06 -12.47 -19.25
CA ALA A 143 19.34 -11.90 -19.65
C ALA A 143 20.17 -12.88 -20.47
N LYS A 144 20.27 -14.14 -20.03
CA LYS A 144 20.96 -15.21 -20.77
C LYS A 144 20.37 -15.39 -22.17
N ARG A 145 19.05 -15.50 -22.28
CA ARG A 145 18.36 -15.67 -23.57
C ARG A 145 18.54 -14.47 -24.51
N LYS A 146 18.60 -13.25 -23.96
CA LYS A 146 18.88 -12.03 -24.75
C LYS A 146 20.33 -12.00 -25.23
N ALA A 147 21.28 -12.44 -24.41
CA ALA A 147 22.69 -12.53 -24.78
C ALA A 147 22.91 -13.56 -25.89
N GLU A 148 22.31 -14.74 -25.78
CA GLU A 148 22.35 -15.79 -26.81
C GLU A 148 21.77 -15.34 -28.15
N ARG A 149 20.73 -14.48 -28.13
CA ARG A 149 20.12 -13.95 -29.35
C ARG A 149 20.87 -12.78 -29.98
N THR A 150 21.73 -12.11 -29.21
CA THR A 150 22.56 -10.98 -29.69
C THR A 150 23.97 -11.43 -30.06
N ALA A 151 24.32 -12.70 -29.81
CA ALA A 151 25.60 -13.26 -30.21
C ALA A 151 25.70 -13.29 -31.74
N PRO A 152 26.78 -12.79 -32.35
CA PRO A 152 26.99 -12.91 -33.79
C PRO A 152 27.03 -14.39 -34.20
N PRO A 153 26.59 -14.75 -35.41
CA PRO A 153 26.75 -16.12 -35.91
C PRO A 153 28.25 -16.46 -35.90
N ALA A 154 28.60 -17.60 -35.32
CA ALA A 154 29.96 -18.12 -35.38
C ALA A 154 30.31 -18.36 -36.87
N ASP A 155 31.38 -17.72 -37.34
CA ASP A 155 31.88 -17.91 -38.70
C ASP A 155 32.08 -19.41 -38.97
N PRO A 156 31.61 -19.93 -40.12
CA PRO A 156 31.90 -21.31 -40.48
C PRO A 156 33.41 -21.48 -40.65
N ALA A 157 33.95 -22.50 -39.98
CA ALA A 157 35.37 -22.81 -39.94
C ALA A 157 35.96 -22.92 -41.37
N PRO A 158 37.19 -22.43 -41.61
CA PRO A 158 37.82 -22.54 -42.91
C PRO A 158 38.12 -24.01 -43.21
N VAL A 159 37.77 -24.43 -44.42
CA VAL A 159 37.96 -25.77 -45.00
C VAL A 159 39.41 -25.93 -45.47
#